data_AF-A0A7S1PF31-F1
#
_entry.id   AF-A0A7S1PF31-F1
#
_cell.length_a   1.000
_cell.length_b   1.000
_cell.length_c   1.000
_cell.angle_alpha   90.00
_cell.angle_beta   90.00
_cell.angle_gamma   90.00
#
_symmetry.space_group_name_H-M   'P 1'
#
loop_
_entity.id
_entity.type
_entity.pdbx_description
1 polymer ?
#
loop_
_entity_poly.entity_id
_entity_poly.type
_entity_poly.pdbx_seq_one_letter_code
_entity_poly.pdbx_strand_id
1 'polypeptide(L)'
;QTYLSPSSPSHLLFTLLCIISLVYRSPFLITILLSTHIITMGNACSGDSDPDKKRSKEVDKMLAKEKKKKQNEVKILLLGTGESGKSTIFKQMRILHSKGYSLEDRKRFTSVVHGNTLSAIRVLISAVAQLGLSYDSPTHQQIAEKLAGISEQQIILSPEHVFTPNIFNDIKALWQDAAIQEAFNRGNEFQLSDNAEYFLRDVDRISAKEYVPSVDDVLRCRVKTIGIVEAEFAYKGYKLKISDVGGQRSERRKWIHAFDDVTAIIFVTSLSEYNQSLLEDDKKNRMHESLELFEEICNCRYFNETPIIIFFNKEDLFEEKIKKVDLKCAFPEYTGGKSSKNAYEFIKRQFEEKDKTKGRHLIPERTTATNTENVEKVFNGVKHIFLMDALDEIFQ
;
A
#
# COMPACT_ATOMS: atom_id res chain seq x y z
N GLN A 1 0.63 44.42 89.03
CA GLN A 1 0.47 42.99 89.36
C GLN A 1 -0.60 42.42 88.46
N THR A 2 -0.31 41.28 87.83
CA THR A 2 -1.27 40.29 87.29
C THR A 2 -2.23 40.67 86.16
N TYR A 3 -2.14 39.85 85.11
CA TYR A 3 -3.09 39.59 84.03
C TYR A 3 -4.57 39.65 84.45
N LEU A 4 -5.43 40.21 83.58
CA LEU A 4 -6.79 39.75 83.31
C LEU A 4 -7.25 40.27 81.93
N SER A 5 -7.91 39.38 81.18
CA SER A 5 -8.36 39.46 79.79
C SER A 5 -9.59 40.34 79.53
N PRO A 6 -9.81 40.79 78.29
CA PRO A 6 -11.15 41.04 77.77
C PRO A 6 -11.49 40.10 76.60
N SER A 7 -11.81 38.85 76.93
CA SER A 7 -12.73 38.04 76.13
C SER A 7 -14.13 38.15 76.74
N SER A 8 -14.82 39.27 76.48
CA SER A 8 -16.24 39.43 76.80
C SER A 8 -17.03 39.74 75.53
N PRO A 9 -18.22 39.14 75.31
CA PRO A 9 -19.08 39.42 74.16
C PRO A 9 -19.51 40.91 74.04
N SER A 10 -19.35 41.67 75.13
CA SER A 10 -19.65 43.10 75.19
C SER A 10 -18.64 43.99 74.46
N HIS A 11 -17.38 43.56 74.27
CA HIS A 11 -16.41 44.30 73.46
C HIS A 11 -16.67 44.12 71.96
N LEU A 12 -17.07 42.91 71.53
CA LEU A 12 -17.41 42.64 70.14
C LEU A 12 -18.63 43.45 69.67
N LEU A 13 -19.65 43.60 70.53
CA LEU A 13 -20.86 44.37 70.20
C LEU A 13 -20.56 45.88 70.07
N PHE A 14 -19.65 46.41 70.89
CA PHE A 14 -19.23 47.82 70.83
C PHE A 14 -18.38 48.10 69.58
N THR A 15 -17.48 47.19 69.20
CA THR A 15 -16.75 47.28 67.91
C THR A 15 -17.66 47.10 66.70
N LEU A 16 -18.69 46.23 66.76
CA LEU A 16 -19.63 46.03 65.67
C LEU A 16 -20.52 47.26 65.44
N LEU A 17 -20.97 47.93 66.52
CA LEU A 17 -21.74 49.17 66.43
C LEU A 17 -20.89 50.36 65.93
N CYS A 18 -19.61 50.45 66.32
CA CYS A 18 -18.70 51.45 65.77
C CYS A 18 -18.41 51.21 64.27
N ILE A 19 -18.29 49.96 63.83
CA ILE A 19 -18.10 49.62 62.41
C ILE A 19 -19.37 49.91 61.60
N ILE A 20 -20.56 49.59 62.11
CA ILE A 20 -21.84 49.88 61.42
C ILE A 20 -22.07 51.41 61.32
N SER A 21 -21.65 52.20 62.31
CA SER A 21 -21.72 53.67 62.24
C SER A 21 -20.72 54.29 61.24
N LEU A 22 -19.60 53.62 60.95
CA LEU A 22 -18.61 54.07 59.95
C LEU A 22 -19.02 53.66 58.52
N VAL A 23 -19.70 52.52 58.37
CA VAL A 23 -20.18 52.00 57.07
C VAL A 23 -21.28 52.88 56.44
N TYR A 24 -22.03 53.65 57.23
CA TYR A 24 -23.06 54.56 56.71
C TYR A 24 -22.56 55.93 56.23
N ARG A 25 -21.26 56.26 56.39
CA ARG A 25 -20.74 57.62 56.10
C ARG A 25 -19.79 57.76 54.91
N SER A 26 -19.41 56.70 54.21
CA SER A 26 -18.63 56.83 52.97
C SER A 26 -18.70 55.58 52.08
N PRO A 27 -19.32 55.64 50.90
CA PRO A 27 -19.27 54.54 49.91
C PRO A 27 -17.86 54.31 49.32
N PHE A 28 -16.87 55.15 49.65
CA PHE A 28 -15.52 55.06 49.09
C PHE A 28 -14.63 53.98 49.75
N LEU A 29 -14.91 53.57 51.00
CA LEU A 29 -14.10 52.54 51.69
C LEU A 29 -14.44 51.11 51.27
N ILE A 30 -15.68 50.85 50.83
CA ILE A 30 -16.12 49.52 50.38
C ILE A 30 -15.40 49.14 49.07
N THR A 31 -15.13 50.10 48.20
CA THR A 31 -14.39 49.90 46.95
C THR A 31 -12.93 49.52 47.17
N ILE A 32 -12.31 50.00 48.27
CA ILE A 32 -10.91 49.69 48.61
C ILE A 32 -10.77 48.29 49.24
N LEU A 33 -11.76 47.84 50.02
CA LEU A 33 -11.79 46.49 50.59
C LEU A 33 -12.15 45.42 49.54
N LEU A 34 -13.06 45.72 48.60
CA LEU A 34 -13.36 44.81 47.48
C LEU A 34 -12.21 44.73 46.48
N SER A 35 -11.50 45.84 46.22
CA SER A 35 -10.34 45.79 45.33
C SER A 35 -9.16 45.03 45.94
N THR A 36 -8.93 45.15 47.25
CA THR A 36 -7.86 44.40 47.92
C THR A 36 -8.14 42.90 48.02
N HIS A 37 -9.40 42.47 48.22
CA HIS A 37 -9.75 41.03 48.13
C HIS A 37 -9.69 40.45 46.72
N ILE A 38 -10.05 41.23 45.69
CA ILE A 38 -9.88 40.82 44.28
C ILE A 38 -8.38 40.72 43.94
N ILE A 39 -7.54 41.61 44.46
CA ILE A 39 -6.08 41.58 44.25
C ILE A 39 -5.41 40.44 45.03
N THR A 40 -5.94 40.00 46.19
CA THR A 40 -5.40 38.82 46.90
C THR A 40 -5.80 37.50 46.26
N MET A 41 -6.96 37.39 45.60
CA MET A 41 -7.30 36.19 44.81
C MET A 41 -6.59 36.15 43.44
N GLY A 42 -6.23 37.31 42.87
CA GLY A 42 -5.44 37.38 41.63
C GLY A 42 -3.98 36.92 41.77
N ASN A 43 -3.46 36.84 43.00
CA ASN A 43 -2.07 36.47 43.28
C ASN A 43 -1.90 35.07 43.91
N ALA A 44 -2.96 34.26 43.98
CA ALA A 44 -2.92 32.89 44.50
C ALA A 44 -2.99 31.79 43.41
N CYS A 45 -3.11 32.16 42.12
CA CYS A 45 -3.08 31.22 40.98
C CYS A 45 -1.73 31.19 40.22
N SER A 46 -0.68 31.73 40.83
CA SER A 46 0.69 31.77 40.29
C SER A 46 1.63 30.77 40.98
N GLY A 47 1.08 29.69 41.53
CA GLY A 47 1.83 28.48 41.83
C GLY A 47 1.81 27.53 40.63
N ASP A 48 2.89 26.80 40.39
CA ASP A 48 3.02 25.71 39.40
C ASP A 48 2.07 24.51 39.69
N SER A 49 0.95 24.77 40.37
CA SER A 49 -0.13 23.86 40.81
C SER A 49 -1.43 24.07 40.06
N ASP A 50 -1.49 24.99 39.10
CA ASP A 50 -2.62 25.13 38.18
C ASP A 50 -2.70 23.87 37.29
N PRO A 51 -3.71 22.99 37.49
CA PRO A 51 -3.82 21.73 36.77
C PRO A 51 -3.93 21.94 35.26
N ASP A 52 -4.47 23.07 34.80
CA ASP A 52 -4.62 23.38 33.38
C ASP A 52 -3.29 23.77 32.74
N LYS A 53 -2.41 24.49 33.47
CA LYS A 53 -1.03 24.76 33.01
C LYS A 53 -0.19 23.50 32.96
N LYS A 54 -0.33 22.58 33.93
CA LYS A 54 0.36 21.28 33.88
C LYS A 54 -0.10 20.45 32.68
N ARG A 55 -1.41 20.38 32.46
CA ARG A 55 -2.01 19.68 31.32
C ARG A 55 -1.58 20.30 29.98
N SER A 56 -1.55 21.63 29.87
CA SER A 56 -1.05 22.32 28.67
C SER A 56 0.41 21.99 28.40
N LYS A 57 1.29 22.09 29.41
CA LYS A 57 2.72 21.72 29.27
C LYS A 57 2.90 20.25 28.86
N GLU A 58 2.04 19.36 29.35
CA GLU A 58 2.08 17.94 28.99
C GLU A 58 1.63 17.69 27.55
N VAL A 59 0.56 18.37 27.10
CA VAL A 59 0.12 18.36 25.71
C VAL A 59 1.20 18.92 24.78
N ASP A 60 1.83 20.04 25.13
CA ASP A 60 2.93 20.64 24.34
C ASP A 60 4.12 19.68 24.22
N LYS A 61 4.46 18.96 25.31
CA LYS A 61 5.50 17.92 25.28
C LYS A 61 5.10 16.74 24.39
N MET A 62 3.83 16.32 24.41
CA MET A 62 3.33 15.25 23.54
C MET A 62 3.40 15.68 22.06
N LEU A 63 2.93 16.90 21.75
CA LEU A 63 2.98 17.47 20.40
C LEU A 63 4.42 17.62 19.89
N ALA A 64 5.34 18.12 20.71
CA ALA A 64 6.75 18.21 20.33
C ALA A 64 7.37 16.83 20.07
N LYS A 65 7.02 15.84 20.88
CA LYS A 65 7.47 14.45 20.70
C LYS A 65 6.89 13.83 19.42
N GLU A 66 5.62 14.07 19.12
CA GLU A 66 4.99 13.64 17.87
C GLU A 66 5.58 14.34 16.65
N LYS A 67 5.83 15.65 16.72
CA LYS A 67 6.49 16.40 15.66
C LYS A 67 7.88 15.83 15.34
N LYS A 68 8.66 15.50 16.37
CA LYS A 68 9.98 14.86 16.22
C LYS A 68 9.88 13.44 15.66
N LYS A 69 8.84 12.67 16.03
CA LYS A 69 8.58 11.36 15.41
C LYS A 69 8.23 11.50 13.93
N LYS A 70 7.39 12.48 13.59
CA LYS A 70 6.94 12.75 12.21
C LYS A 70 8.09 13.22 11.32
N GLN A 71 9.05 13.98 11.86
CA GLN A 71 10.28 14.36 11.15
C GLN A 71 11.15 13.16 10.75
N ASN A 72 11.07 12.03 11.46
CA ASN A 72 11.84 10.82 11.16
C ASN A 72 10.99 9.76 10.44
N GLU A 73 9.84 10.15 9.90
CA GLU A 73 8.94 9.27 9.15
C GLU A 73 9.10 9.50 7.65
N VAL A 74 9.37 8.43 6.91
CA VAL A 74 9.47 8.44 5.45
C VAL A 74 8.26 7.69 4.91
N LYS A 75 7.38 8.39 4.20
CA LYS A 75 6.15 7.81 3.63
C LYS A 75 6.34 7.56 2.13
N ILE A 76 6.19 6.30 1.72
CA ILE A 76 6.31 5.86 0.33
C ILE A 76 4.95 5.37 -0.15
N LEU A 77 4.50 5.89 -1.28
CA LEU A 77 3.23 5.50 -1.89
C LEU A 77 3.47 4.63 -3.13
N LEU A 78 2.92 3.41 -3.15
CA LEU A 78 2.97 2.52 -4.31
C LEU A 78 1.79 2.81 -5.24
N LEU A 79 2.04 3.33 -6.44
CA LEU A 79 1.00 3.63 -7.45
C LEU A 79 1.21 2.81 -8.73
N GLY A 80 0.18 2.74 -9.57
CA GLY A 80 0.23 2.00 -10.85
C GLY A 80 -1.04 1.19 -11.13
N THR A 81 -1.17 0.71 -12.37
CA THR A 81 -2.34 -0.03 -12.87
C THR A 81 -2.58 -1.35 -12.13
N GLY A 82 -3.77 -1.96 -12.32
CA GLY A 82 -4.03 -3.31 -11.83
C GLY A 82 -2.98 -4.29 -12.37
N GLU A 83 -2.60 -5.29 -11.56
CA GLU A 83 -1.66 -6.36 -11.95
C GLU A 83 -0.22 -5.95 -12.27
N SER A 84 0.14 -4.67 -12.17
CA SER A 84 1.51 -4.20 -12.43
C SER A 84 2.58 -4.76 -11.47
N GLY A 85 2.17 -5.29 -10.31
CA GLY A 85 3.05 -5.94 -9.34
C GLY A 85 3.27 -5.16 -8.03
N LYS A 86 2.54 -4.06 -7.79
CA LYS A 86 2.60 -3.28 -6.54
C LYS A 86 2.55 -4.14 -5.28
N SER A 87 1.53 -4.99 -5.16
CA SER A 87 1.35 -5.84 -3.99
C SER A 87 2.46 -6.89 -3.86
N THR A 88 3.08 -7.32 -4.95
CA THR A 88 4.26 -8.20 -4.90
C THR A 88 5.46 -7.45 -4.31
N ILE A 89 5.68 -6.20 -4.72
CA ILE A 89 6.73 -5.34 -4.17
C ILE A 89 6.46 -5.04 -2.70
N PHE A 90 5.20 -4.78 -2.34
CA PHE A 90 4.78 -4.61 -0.94
C PHE A 90 5.09 -5.85 -0.09
N LYS A 91 4.80 -7.05 -0.59
CA LYS A 91 5.17 -8.32 0.07
C LYS A 91 6.69 -8.47 0.20
N GLN A 92 7.48 -8.08 -0.80
CA GLN A 92 8.94 -8.09 -0.73
C GLN A 92 9.48 -7.16 0.36
N MET A 93 8.89 -5.97 0.53
CA MET A 93 9.29 -5.07 1.62
C MET A 93 9.09 -5.70 3.00
N ARG A 94 8.03 -6.49 3.18
CA ARG A 94 7.83 -7.28 4.41
C ARG A 94 8.89 -8.37 4.58
N ILE A 95 9.33 -9.01 3.50
CA ILE A 95 10.39 -10.03 3.54
C ILE A 95 11.74 -9.41 3.90
N LEU A 96 12.10 -8.30 3.25
CA LEU A 96 13.41 -7.66 3.38
C LEU A 96 13.56 -6.84 4.67
N HIS A 97 12.49 -6.21 5.14
CA HIS A 97 12.56 -5.17 6.18
C HIS A 97 11.64 -5.41 7.38
N SER A 98 10.95 -6.55 7.42
CA SER A 98 10.17 -6.99 8.58
C SER A 98 10.56 -8.41 8.99
N LYS A 99 9.74 -9.07 9.83
CA LYS A 99 9.95 -10.46 10.25
C LYS A 99 9.63 -11.49 9.16
N GLY A 100 9.43 -11.05 7.91
CA GLY A 100 8.95 -11.88 6.81
C GLY A 100 7.55 -12.46 7.05
N TYR A 101 7.33 -13.65 6.49
CA TYR A 101 6.09 -14.42 6.63
C TYR A 101 6.36 -15.63 7.52
N SER A 102 5.76 -15.63 8.72
CA SER A 102 5.80 -16.78 9.61
C SER A 102 5.05 -17.97 8.99
N LEU A 103 5.24 -19.16 9.56
CA LEU A 103 4.50 -20.36 9.13
C LEU A 103 2.97 -20.15 9.24
N GLU A 104 2.51 -19.48 10.28
CA GLU A 104 1.10 -19.15 10.47
C GLU A 104 0.60 -18.08 9.49
N ASP A 105 1.43 -17.11 9.11
CA ASP A 105 1.09 -16.19 8.03
C ASP A 105 0.91 -16.93 6.70
N ARG A 106 1.87 -17.81 6.35
CA ARG A 106 1.87 -18.55 5.09
C ARG A 106 0.67 -19.49 4.97
N LYS A 107 0.29 -20.16 6.06
CA LYS A 107 -0.92 -21.01 6.11
C LYS A 107 -2.19 -20.26 5.70
N ARG A 108 -2.31 -18.96 6.00
CA ARG A 108 -3.48 -18.14 5.60
C ARG A 108 -3.58 -17.94 4.09
N PHE A 109 -2.51 -18.13 3.34
CA PHE A 109 -2.50 -18.05 1.88
C PHE A 109 -2.88 -19.36 1.18
N THR A 110 -3.08 -20.46 1.92
CA THR A 110 -3.37 -21.78 1.32
C THR A 110 -4.60 -21.75 0.42
N SER A 111 -5.73 -21.25 0.94
CA SER A 111 -6.98 -21.12 0.18
C SER A 111 -6.85 -20.16 -1.01
N VAL A 112 -6.01 -19.13 -0.88
CA VAL A 112 -5.73 -18.17 -1.96
C VAL A 112 -4.97 -18.87 -3.09
N VAL A 113 -3.92 -19.65 -2.77
CA VAL A 113 -3.15 -20.39 -3.77
C VAL A 113 -4.04 -21.44 -4.46
N HIS A 114 -4.85 -22.17 -3.70
CA HIS A 114 -5.82 -23.12 -4.24
C HIS A 114 -6.81 -22.44 -5.20
N GLY A 115 -7.40 -21.31 -4.77
CA GLY A 115 -8.29 -20.51 -5.61
C GLY A 115 -7.62 -19.95 -6.86
N ASN A 116 -6.38 -19.48 -6.77
CA ASN A 116 -5.61 -19.00 -7.92
C ASN A 116 -5.30 -20.14 -8.92
N THR A 117 -5.00 -21.35 -8.42
CA THR A 117 -4.75 -22.53 -9.26
C THR A 117 -6.00 -22.93 -10.03
N LEU A 118 -7.14 -23.02 -9.34
CA LEU A 118 -8.43 -23.32 -9.98
C LEU A 118 -8.85 -22.21 -10.96
N SER A 119 -8.66 -20.95 -10.59
CA SER A 119 -8.97 -19.82 -11.47
C SER A 119 -8.14 -19.85 -12.74
N ALA A 120 -6.84 -20.14 -12.64
CA ALA A 120 -5.94 -20.23 -13.79
C ALA A 120 -6.39 -21.29 -14.80
N ILE A 121 -6.72 -22.51 -14.35
CA ILE A 121 -7.19 -23.56 -15.27
C ILE A 121 -8.56 -23.22 -15.87
N ARG A 122 -9.46 -22.57 -15.12
CA ARG A 122 -10.79 -22.20 -15.61
C ARG A 122 -10.72 -21.15 -16.72
N VAL A 123 -9.77 -20.21 -16.62
CA VAL A 123 -9.50 -19.26 -17.71
C VAL A 123 -9.04 -20.01 -18.97
N LEU A 124 -8.15 -21.00 -18.84
CA LEU A 124 -7.69 -21.80 -19.98
C LEU A 124 -8.82 -22.66 -20.58
N ILE A 125 -9.67 -23.27 -19.76
CA ILE A 125 -10.86 -24.01 -20.21
C ILE A 125 -11.80 -23.10 -21.02
N SER A 126 -12.06 -21.88 -20.54
CA SER A 126 -12.86 -20.89 -21.27
C SER A 126 -12.19 -20.48 -22.58
N ALA A 127 -10.86 -20.36 -22.59
CA ALA A 127 -10.11 -20.01 -23.79
C ALA A 127 -10.15 -21.12 -24.85
N VAL A 128 -10.07 -22.40 -24.46
CA VAL A 128 -10.24 -23.54 -25.38
C VAL A 128 -11.54 -23.42 -26.17
N ALA A 129 -12.65 -23.10 -25.50
CA ALA A 129 -13.94 -22.89 -26.16
C ALA A 129 -13.95 -21.65 -27.07
N GLN A 130 -13.40 -20.52 -26.62
CA GLN A 130 -13.34 -19.28 -27.41
C GLN A 130 -12.46 -19.40 -28.66
N LEU A 131 -11.39 -20.19 -28.57
CA LEU A 131 -10.44 -20.42 -29.64
C LEU A 131 -10.86 -21.54 -30.60
N GLY A 132 -11.95 -22.25 -30.31
CA GLY A 132 -12.43 -23.38 -31.11
C GLY A 132 -11.49 -24.60 -31.05
N LEU A 133 -10.74 -24.75 -29.96
CA LEU A 133 -9.84 -25.88 -29.74
C LEU A 133 -10.63 -27.10 -29.23
N SER A 134 -10.15 -28.30 -29.54
CA SER A 134 -10.77 -29.56 -29.11
C SER A 134 -9.82 -30.31 -28.19
N TYR A 135 -10.34 -30.80 -27.06
CA TYR A 135 -9.58 -31.61 -26.11
C TYR A 135 -9.13 -32.93 -26.74
N ASP A 136 -8.02 -33.48 -26.24
CA ASP A 136 -7.45 -34.74 -26.76
C ASP A 136 -8.34 -35.95 -26.48
N SER A 137 -9.21 -35.86 -25.45
CA SER A 137 -10.09 -36.95 -25.05
C SER A 137 -11.45 -36.49 -24.54
N PRO A 138 -12.51 -37.31 -24.68
CA PRO A 138 -13.81 -37.04 -24.06
C PRO A 138 -13.75 -36.93 -22.53
N THR A 139 -12.80 -37.64 -21.90
CA THR A 139 -12.57 -37.55 -20.45
C THR A 139 -12.07 -36.17 -20.05
N HIS A 140 -11.12 -35.59 -20.78
CA HIS A 140 -10.67 -34.21 -20.53
C HIS A 140 -11.79 -33.20 -20.72
N GLN A 141 -12.64 -33.37 -21.74
CA GLN A 141 -13.82 -32.53 -21.92
C GLN A 141 -14.76 -32.59 -20.69
N GLN A 142 -15.06 -33.78 -20.18
CA GLN A 142 -15.90 -33.94 -18.97
C GLN A 142 -15.27 -33.29 -17.74
N ILE A 143 -13.94 -33.43 -17.58
CA ILE A 143 -13.20 -32.77 -16.49
C ILE A 143 -13.30 -31.24 -16.62
N ALA A 144 -13.13 -30.71 -17.82
CA ALA A 144 -13.24 -29.28 -18.08
C ALA A 144 -14.64 -28.73 -17.76
N GLU A 145 -15.70 -29.43 -18.17
CA GLU A 145 -17.09 -29.08 -17.86
C GLU A 145 -17.33 -29.09 -16.33
N LYS A 146 -16.83 -30.11 -15.63
CA LYS A 146 -16.90 -30.21 -14.17
C LYS A 146 -16.21 -29.02 -13.48
N LEU A 147 -14.97 -28.71 -13.85
CA LEU A 147 -14.20 -27.61 -13.25
C LEU A 147 -14.79 -26.24 -13.58
N ALA A 148 -15.31 -26.06 -14.80
CA ALA A 148 -16.00 -24.84 -15.20
C ALA A 148 -17.28 -24.59 -14.39
N GLY A 149 -18.00 -25.66 -14.04
CA GLY A 149 -19.25 -25.62 -13.27
C GLY A 149 -19.10 -25.29 -11.77
N ILE A 150 -17.88 -25.26 -11.22
CA ILE A 150 -17.66 -24.87 -9.82
C ILE A 150 -18.00 -23.38 -9.64
N SER A 151 -18.97 -23.06 -8.79
CA SER A 151 -19.37 -21.68 -8.55
C SER A 151 -18.46 -20.96 -7.56
N GLU A 152 -18.33 -19.64 -7.69
CA GLU A 152 -17.60 -18.80 -6.72
C GLU A 152 -18.17 -18.93 -5.30
N GLN A 153 -19.50 -19.12 -5.19
CA GLN A 153 -20.16 -19.32 -3.90
C GLN A 153 -19.70 -20.61 -3.22
N GLN A 154 -19.51 -21.70 -3.96
CA GLN A 154 -18.99 -22.96 -3.41
C GLN A 154 -17.56 -22.79 -2.90
N ILE A 155 -16.73 -22.06 -3.62
CA ILE A 155 -15.33 -21.77 -3.23
C ILE A 155 -15.30 -20.96 -1.93
N ILE A 156 -16.20 -19.98 -1.77
CA ILE A 156 -16.22 -19.08 -0.61
C ILE A 156 -16.82 -19.77 0.62
N LEU A 157 -17.95 -20.48 0.46
CA LEU A 157 -18.72 -21.02 1.58
C LEU A 157 -18.20 -22.38 2.08
N SER A 158 -17.60 -23.17 1.20
CA SER A 158 -17.17 -24.54 1.50
C SER A 158 -15.87 -24.90 0.76
N PRO A 159 -14.77 -24.15 0.95
CA PRO A 159 -13.52 -24.35 0.23
C PRO A 159 -12.95 -25.77 0.41
N GLU A 160 -13.09 -26.36 1.59
CA GLU A 160 -12.63 -27.73 1.90
C GLU A 160 -13.37 -28.82 1.11
N HIS A 161 -14.62 -28.56 0.70
CA HIS A 161 -15.39 -29.47 -0.15
C HIS A 161 -15.06 -29.30 -1.63
N VAL A 162 -14.54 -28.13 -2.02
CA VAL A 162 -14.07 -27.86 -3.39
C VAL A 162 -12.66 -28.39 -3.58
N PHE A 163 -11.70 -27.98 -2.74
CA PHE A 163 -10.28 -28.28 -2.91
C PHE A 163 -9.91 -29.67 -2.38
N THR A 164 -10.47 -30.69 -3.03
CA THR A 164 -10.19 -32.11 -2.78
C THR A 164 -9.03 -32.62 -3.64
N PRO A 165 -8.36 -33.73 -3.25
CA PRO A 165 -7.32 -34.35 -4.09
C PRO A 165 -7.80 -34.66 -5.51
N ASN A 166 -9.07 -35.02 -5.69
CA ASN A 166 -9.65 -35.28 -7.00
C ASN A 166 -9.69 -34.03 -7.89
N ILE A 167 -10.01 -32.86 -7.33
CA ILE A 167 -9.98 -31.61 -8.10
C ILE A 167 -8.55 -31.28 -8.54
N PHE A 168 -7.55 -31.50 -7.70
CA PHE A 168 -6.16 -31.26 -8.12
C PHE A 168 -5.67 -32.28 -9.16
N ASN A 169 -6.08 -33.55 -9.07
CA ASN A 169 -5.80 -34.56 -10.10
C ASN A 169 -6.45 -34.18 -11.45
N ASP A 170 -7.68 -33.68 -11.43
CA ASP A 170 -8.39 -33.16 -12.60
C ASP A 170 -7.63 -31.98 -13.25
N ILE A 171 -7.19 -31.01 -12.43
CA ILE A 171 -6.38 -29.87 -12.89
C ILE A 171 -5.07 -30.37 -13.52
N LYS A 172 -4.39 -31.31 -12.87
CA LYS A 172 -3.14 -31.91 -13.36
C LYS A 172 -3.33 -32.61 -14.69
N ALA A 173 -4.41 -33.38 -14.84
CA ALA A 173 -4.74 -34.07 -16.10
C ALA A 173 -4.97 -33.07 -17.24
N LEU A 174 -5.79 -32.04 -17.00
CA LEU A 174 -6.04 -31.01 -17.99
C LEU A 174 -4.79 -30.19 -18.35
N TRP A 175 -3.91 -29.92 -17.38
CA TRP A 175 -2.68 -29.20 -17.70
C TRP A 175 -1.79 -29.95 -18.71
N GLN A 176 -1.90 -31.28 -18.82
CA GLN A 176 -1.18 -32.06 -19.82
C GLN A 176 -1.89 -32.14 -21.19
N ASP A 177 -3.13 -31.66 -21.30
CA ASP A 177 -3.90 -31.69 -22.55
C ASP A 177 -3.37 -30.67 -23.58
N ALA A 178 -3.27 -31.09 -24.84
CA ALA A 178 -2.71 -30.26 -25.90
C ALA A 178 -3.51 -28.98 -26.16
N ALA A 179 -4.85 -29.02 -26.03
CA ALA A 179 -5.69 -27.83 -26.21
C ALA A 179 -5.46 -26.81 -25.08
N ILE A 180 -5.26 -27.28 -23.85
CA ILE A 180 -4.93 -26.40 -22.71
C ILE A 180 -3.55 -25.78 -22.88
N GLN A 181 -2.56 -26.56 -23.32
CA GLN A 181 -1.21 -26.05 -23.62
C GLN A 181 -1.22 -25.03 -24.77
N GLU A 182 -1.99 -25.30 -25.83
CA GLU A 182 -2.15 -24.36 -26.94
C GLU A 182 -2.86 -23.08 -26.52
N ALA A 183 -3.92 -23.18 -25.71
CA ALA A 183 -4.58 -22.02 -25.13
C ALA A 183 -3.59 -21.22 -24.26
N PHE A 184 -2.78 -21.87 -23.43
CA PHE A 184 -1.76 -21.23 -22.61
C PHE A 184 -0.72 -20.46 -23.45
N ASN A 185 -0.26 -21.04 -24.57
CA ASN A 185 0.66 -20.37 -25.49
C ASN A 185 0.08 -19.09 -26.11
N ARG A 186 -1.25 -19.05 -26.24
CA ARG A 186 -2.04 -17.88 -26.71
C ARG A 186 -2.59 -17.03 -25.55
N GLY A 187 -2.06 -17.20 -24.35
CA GLY A 187 -2.55 -16.58 -23.12
C GLY A 187 -2.58 -15.04 -23.12
N ASN A 188 -1.96 -14.38 -24.10
CA ASN A 188 -2.06 -12.92 -24.30
C ASN A 188 -3.38 -12.47 -24.96
N GLU A 189 -4.15 -13.38 -25.56
CA GLU A 189 -5.43 -13.08 -26.21
C GLU A 189 -6.59 -12.95 -25.20
N PHE A 190 -6.35 -13.33 -23.94
CA PHE A 190 -7.33 -13.31 -22.87
C PHE A 190 -6.67 -13.01 -21.51
N GLN A 191 -7.48 -12.98 -20.44
CA GLN A 191 -7.07 -12.50 -19.12
C GLN A 191 -6.45 -13.62 -18.26
N LEU A 192 -5.31 -14.15 -18.70
CA LEU A 192 -4.56 -15.17 -17.96
C LEU A 192 -3.58 -14.54 -16.96
N SER A 193 -3.45 -15.14 -15.77
CA SER A 193 -2.45 -14.70 -14.80
C SER A 193 -1.04 -15.10 -15.22
N ASP A 194 -0.08 -14.18 -15.08
CA ASP A 194 1.35 -14.46 -15.33
C ASP A 194 1.92 -15.61 -14.48
N ASN A 195 1.32 -15.91 -13.32
CA ASN A 195 1.73 -16.99 -12.43
C ASN A 195 0.98 -18.30 -12.67
N ALA A 196 0.16 -18.39 -13.73
CA ALA A 196 -0.62 -19.60 -14.05
C ALA A 196 0.28 -20.83 -14.18
N GLU A 197 1.34 -20.75 -15.00
CA GLU A 197 2.28 -21.86 -15.20
C GLU A 197 2.93 -22.30 -13.89
N TYR A 198 3.36 -21.36 -13.06
CA TYR A 198 4.02 -21.65 -11.78
C TYR A 198 3.14 -22.53 -10.88
N PHE A 199 1.84 -22.24 -10.78
CA PHE A 199 0.92 -23.04 -9.98
C PHE A 199 0.48 -24.34 -10.67
N LEU A 200 0.22 -24.30 -11.99
CA LEU A 200 -0.28 -25.46 -12.74
C LEU A 200 0.79 -26.53 -12.97
N ARG A 201 2.07 -26.14 -13.03
CA ARG A 201 3.18 -27.08 -13.20
C ARG A 201 3.43 -27.94 -11.96
N ASP A 202 3.15 -27.41 -10.76
CA ASP A 202 3.47 -28.07 -9.48
C ASP A 202 2.22 -28.24 -8.60
N VAL A 203 1.15 -28.74 -9.23
CA VAL A 203 -0.14 -29.03 -8.58
C VAL A 203 0.00 -30.10 -7.51
N ASP A 204 0.91 -31.07 -7.69
CA ASP A 204 1.13 -32.13 -6.71
C ASP A 204 1.58 -31.56 -5.36
N ARG A 205 2.54 -30.62 -5.34
CA ARG A 205 2.97 -29.92 -4.12
C ARG A 205 1.83 -29.15 -3.47
N ILE A 206 1.01 -28.46 -4.27
CA ILE A 206 -0.11 -27.62 -3.81
C ILE A 206 -1.26 -28.46 -3.21
N SER A 207 -1.44 -29.68 -3.71
CA SER A 207 -2.50 -30.60 -3.28
C SER A 207 -2.15 -31.48 -2.07
N ALA A 208 -0.91 -31.40 -1.58
CA ALA A 208 -0.45 -32.20 -0.45
C ALA A 208 -1.27 -31.90 0.82
N LYS A 209 -1.56 -32.95 1.61
CA LYS A 209 -2.40 -32.86 2.83
C LYS A 209 -1.89 -31.84 3.85
N GLU A 210 -0.57 -31.71 3.97
CA GLU A 210 0.11 -30.78 4.89
C GLU A 210 0.73 -29.59 4.14
N TYR A 211 0.20 -29.25 2.97
CA TYR A 211 0.71 -28.14 2.17
C TYR A 211 0.69 -26.83 2.97
N VAL A 212 1.86 -26.21 3.04
CA VAL A 212 2.06 -24.85 3.54
C VAL A 212 2.71 -24.06 2.41
N PRO A 213 2.07 -22.96 1.92
CA PRO A 213 2.65 -22.13 0.88
C PRO A 213 4.09 -21.71 1.22
N SER A 214 4.99 -21.83 0.26
CA SER A 214 6.34 -21.26 0.33
C SER A 214 6.28 -19.73 0.30
N VAL A 215 7.40 -19.08 0.57
CA VAL A 215 7.49 -17.61 0.43
C VAL A 215 7.23 -17.20 -1.03
N ASP A 216 7.69 -17.99 -2.00
CA ASP A 216 7.44 -17.76 -3.42
C ASP A 216 5.96 -17.90 -3.78
N ASP A 217 5.26 -18.88 -3.19
CA ASP A 217 3.80 -19.00 -3.36
C ASP A 217 3.08 -17.76 -2.83
N VAL A 218 3.50 -17.25 -1.66
CA VAL A 218 2.94 -16.02 -1.09
C VAL A 218 3.25 -14.82 -1.98
N LEU A 219 4.44 -14.72 -2.56
CA LEU A 219 4.80 -13.63 -3.48
C LEU A 219 3.97 -13.67 -4.77
N ARG A 220 3.79 -14.86 -5.34
CA ARG A 220 3.13 -15.08 -6.65
C ARG A 220 1.61 -15.16 -6.56
N CYS A 221 1.04 -15.48 -5.40
CA CYS A 221 -0.41 -15.56 -5.26
C CYS A 221 -1.04 -14.18 -5.44
N ARG A 222 -2.16 -14.16 -6.16
CA ARG A 222 -2.92 -12.97 -6.44
C ARG A 222 -4.04 -12.82 -5.43
N VAL A 223 -3.95 -11.73 -4.66
CA VAL A 223 -5.05 -11.20 -3.86
C VAL A 223 -5.40 -9.84 -4.44
N LYS A 224 -6.66 -9.63 -4.83
CA LYS A 224 -7.10 -8.34 -5.33
C LYS A 224 -7.06 -7.33 -4.18
N THR A 225 -6.16 -6.35 -4.26
CA THR A 225 -6.08 -5.27 -3.28
C THR A 225 -7.28 -4.35 -3.42
N ILE A 226 -7.98 -4.13 -2.30
CA ILE A 226 -9.13 -3.24 -2.17
C ILE A 226 -8.77 -2.17 -1.15
N GLY A 227 -9.01 -0.90 -1.50
CA GLY A 227 -8.67 0.23 -0.64
C GLY A 227 -7.16 0.45 -0.52
N ILE A 228 -6.73 0.81 0.70
CA ILE A 228 -5.36 1.18 1.04
C ILE A 228 -4.89 0.21 2.13
N VAL A 229 -3.73 -0.40 1.91
CA VAL A 229 -3.06 -1.26 2.88
C VAL A 229 -1.73 -0.61 3.23
N GLU A 230 -1.48 -0.42 4.52
CA GLU A 230 -0.25 0.23 4.99
C GLU A 230 0.58 -0.75 5.80
N ALA A 231 1.91 -0.66 5.67
CA ALA A 231 2.86 -1.34 6.52
C ALA A 231 3.92 -0.36 7.00
N GLU A 232 4.36 -0.57 8.24
CA GLU A 232 5.38 0.24 8.88
C GLU A 232 6.56 -0.66 9.25
N PHE A 233 7.77 -0.17 9.03
CA PHE A 233 8.99 -0.84 9.45
C PHE A 233 10.07 0.16 9.86
N ALA A 234 10.88 -0.23 10.84
CA ALA A 234 11.99 0.58 11.30
C ALA A 234 13.23 0.30 10.43
N TYR A 235 13.90 1.36 9.97
CA TYR A 235 15.13 1.25 9.20
C TYR A 235 16.12 2.34 9.61
N LYS A 236 17.28 1.94 10.15
CA LYS A 236 18.38 2.85 10.56
C LYS A 236 17.92 4.07 11.40
N GLY A 237 16.93 3.88 12.28
CA GLY A 237 16.39 4.94 13.13
C GLY A 237 15.24 5.76 12.51
N TYR A 238 14.94 5.55 11.23
CA TYR A 238 13.76 6.09 10.56
C TYR A 238 12.58 5.11 10.62
N LYS A 239 11.38 5.67 10.62
CA LYS A 239 10.13 4.91 10.46
C LYS A 239 9.72 4.99 9.00
N LEU A 240 9.80 3.87 8.28
CA LEU A 240 9.33 3.80 6.90
C LEU A 240 7.89 3.31 6.89
N LYS A 241 7.03 4.08 6.24
CA LYS A 241 5.62 3.77 6.04
C LYS A 241 5.38 3.58 4.55
N ILE A 242 4.99 2.37 4.15
CA ILE A 242 4.64 2.07 2.76
C ILE A 242 3.14 1.84 2.67
N SER A 243 2.50 2.50 1.70
CA SER A 243 1.07 2.33 1.39
C SER A 243 0.91 1.67 0.02
N ASP A 244 0.33 0.47 -0.02
CA ASP A 244 -0.14 -0.22 -1.24
C ASP A 244 -1.61 0.12 -1.49
N VAL A 245 -1.94 0.55 -2.70
CA VAL A 245 -3.31 0.92 -3.08
C VAL A 245 -3.82 0.06 -4.22
N GLY A 246 -5.13 -0.18 -4.24
CA GLY A 246 -5.78 -0.90 -5.34
C GLY A 246 -5.53 -0.24 -6.69
N GLY A 247 -4.99 -1.00 -7.66
CA GLY A 247 -4.59 -0.47 -9.00
C GLY A 247 -5.72 -0.34 -10.03
N GLN A 248 -6.85 -1.01 -9.78
CA GLN A 248 -7.98 -1.04 -10.71
C GLN A 248 -8.72 0.30 -10.75
N ARG A 249 -9.37 0.61 -11.87
CA ARG A 249 -10.06 1.90 -12.06
C ARG A 249 -11.08 2.20 -10.96
N SER A 250 -11.79 1.18 -10.46
CA SER A 250 -12.76 1.31 -9.36
C SER A 250 -12.15 1.76 -8.03
N GLU A 251 -10.86 1.48 -7.81
CA GLU A 251 -10.16 1.75 -6.57
C GLU A 251 -9.47 3.13 -6.55
N ARG A 252 -9.18 3.71 -7.73
CA ARG A 252 -8.39 4.95 -7.86
C ARG A 252 -9.00 6.15 -7.15
N ARG A 253 -10.32 6.22 -7.03
CA ARG A 253 -11.00 7.30 -6.27
C ARG A 253 -10.61 7.35 -4.79
N LYS A 254 -10.16 6.22 -4.24
CA LYS A 254 -9.75 6.09 -2.84
C LYS A 254 -8.31 6.55 -2.60
N TRP A 255 -7.52 6.72 -3.66
CA TRP A 255 -6.08 7.03 -3.56
C TRP A 255 -5.80 8.35 -2.85
N ILE A 256 -6.70 9.33 -3.00
CA ILE A 256 -6.57 10.65 -2.35
C ILE A 256 -6.40 10.54 -0.82
N HIS A 257 -6.95 9.49 -0.19
CA HIS A 257 -6.80 9.24 1.25
C HIS A 257 -5.38 8.80 1.66
N ALA A 258 -4.51 8.51 0.69
CA ALA A 258 -3.11 8.15 0.92
C ALA A 258 -2.13 9.27 0.55
N PHE A 259 -2.59 10.41 0.00
CA PHE A 259 -1.71 11.42 -0.61
C PHE A 259 -1.06 12.39 0.39
N ASP A 260 -1.53 12.43 1.64
CA ASP A 260 -0.98 13.34 2.65
C ASP A 260 0.47 12.99 3.01
N ASP A 261 1.35 14.00 3.04
CA ASP A 261 2.75 13.91 3.48
C ASP A 261 3.56 12.77 2.83
N VAL A 262 3.37 12.53 1.53
CA VAL A 262 4.14 11.52 0.78
C VAL A 262 5.56 12.02 0.50
N THR A 263 6.56 11.29 1.00
CA THR A 263 7.98 11.61 0.78
C THR A 263 8.44 11.21 -0.63
N ALA A 264 8.01 10.05 -1.14
CA ALA A 264 8.18 9.71 -2.56
C ALA A 264 7.14 8.73 -3.06
N ILE A 265 7.06 8.63 -4.38
CA ILE A 265 6.18 7.69 -5.08
C ILE A 265 7.04 6.61 -5.73
N ILE A 266 6.62 5.36 -5.58
CA ILE A 266 7.07 4.27 -6.44
C ILE A 266 5.92 3.97 -7.39
N PHE A 267 6.07 4.35 -8.65
CA PHE A 267 5.13 4.03 -9.71
C PHE A 267 5.52 2.70 -10.37
N VAL A 268 4.66 1.70 -10.26
CA VAL A 268 4.92 0.35 -10.79
C VAL A 268 4.14 0.15 -12.08
N THR A 269 4.86 -0.06 -13.18
CA THR A 269 4.34 -0.42 -14.50
C THR A 269 4.84 -1.81 -14.91
N SER A 270 4.05 -2.56 -15.66
CA SER A 270 4.45 -3.88 -16.17
C SER A 270 4.99 -3.76 -17.58
N LEU A 271 6.26 -4.10 -17.79
CA LEU A 271 6.87 -4.15 -19.13
C LEU A 271 6.21 -5.19 -20.02
N SER A 272 5.75 -6.31 -19.47
CA SER A 272 5.20 -7.42 -20.25
C SER A 272 3.78 -7.16 -20.76
N GLU A 273 3.09 -6.11 -20.33
CA GLU A 273 1.69 -5.85 -20.64
C GLU A 273 1.47 -5.08 -21.95
N TYR A 274 2.52 -4.82 -22.74
CA TYR A 274 2.42 -4.03 -23.98
C TYR A 274 1.49 -4.64 -25.03
N ASN A 275 1.27 -5.95 -25.04
CA ASN A 275 0.41 -6.61 -26.03
C ASN A 275 -0.91 -7.14 -25.44
N GLN A 276 -1.38 -6.56 -24.34
CA GLN A 276 -2.59 -7.00 -23.64
C GLN A 276 -3.62 -5.87 -23.50
N SER A 277 -4.89 -6.24 -23.45
CA SER A 277 -6.00 -5.32 -23.13
C SER A 277 -6.34 -5.34 -21.63
N LEU A 278 -6.95 -4.27 -21.13
CA LEU A 278 -7.43 -4.20 -19.75
C LEU A 278 -8.52 -5.24 -19.49
N LEU A 279 -8.59 -5.70 -18.24
CA LEU A 279 -9.71 -6.53 -17.78
C LEU A 279 -11.01 -5.71 -17.79
N GLU A 280 -10.92 -4.42 -17.45
CA GLU A 280 -12.05 -3.50 -17.38
C GLU A 280 -12.51 -2.96 -18.74
N ASP A 281 -11.70 -3.08 -19.80
CA ASP A 281 -11.94 -2.51 -21.12
C ASP A 281 -11.10 -3.23 -22.19
N ASP A 282 -11.73 -4.10 -22.98
CA ASP A 282 -11.09 -4.96 -23.98
C ASP A 282 -10.47 -4.19 -25.17
N LYS A 283 -10.87 -2.92 -25.35
CA LYS A 283 -10.35 -2.04 -26.41
C LYS A 283 -9.14 -1.23 -25.98
N LYS A 284 -8.90 -1.11 -24.67
CA LYS A 284 -7.81 -0.31 -24.12
C LYS A 284 -6.59 -1.17 -23.84
N ASN A 285 -5.49 -0.84 -24.52
CA ASN A 285 -4.19 -1.47 -24.26
C ASN A 285 -3.67 -1.12 -22.85
N ARG A 286 -3.15 -2.12 -22.11
CA ARG A 286 -2.70 -1.97 -20.72
C ARG A 286 -1.51 -1.04 -20.56
N MET A 287 -0.54 -1.06 -21.48
CA MET A 287 0.62 -0.16 -21.41
C MET A 287 0.22 1.30 -21.64
N HIS A 288 -0.71 1.55 -22.56
CA HIS A 288 -1.24 2.89 -22.80
C HIS A 288 -2.02 3.42 -21.60
N GLU A 289 -2.85 2.58 -20.96
CA GLU A 289 -3.49 2.93 -19.69
C GLU A 289 -2.46 3.29 -18.61
N SER A 290 -1.35 2.54 -18.53
CA SER A 290 -0.30 2.84 -17.56
C SER A 290 0.42 4.16 -17.85
N LEU A 291 0.63 4.51 -19.12
CA LEU A 291 1.20 5.81 -19.53
C LEU A 291 0.27 6.97 -19.18
N GLU A 292 -1.03 6.83 -19.45
CA GLU A 292 -2.04 7.85 -19.12
C GLU A 292 -2.15 8.05 -17.60
N LEU A 293 -2.22 6.94 -16.85
CA LEU A 293 -2.22 7.00 -15.39
C LEU A 293 -0.94 7.63 -14.84
N PHE A 294 0.21 7.33 -15.43
CA PHE A 294 1.46 7.95 -15.01
C PHE A 294 1.44 9.46 -15.27
N GLU A 295 0.98 9.89 -16.45
CA GLU A 295 0.83 11.31 -16.79
C GLU A 295 -0.09 12.05 -15.79
N GLU A 296 -1.18 11.43 -15.37
CA GLU A 296 -2.08 11.98 -14.34
C GLU A 296 -1.39 12.12 -12.98
N ILE A 297 -0.57 11.14 -12.58
CA ILE A 297 0.11 11.14 -11.28
C ILE A 297 1.29 12.12 -11.25
N CYS A 298 2.18 12.07 -12.24
CA CYS A 298 3.38 12.91 -12.24
C CYS A 298 3.03 14.39 -12.42
N ASN A 299 1.92 14.73 -13.06
CA ASN A 299 1.47 16.11 -13.21
C ASN A 299 0.39 16.50 -12.17
N CYS A 300 0.20 15.68 -11.13
CA CYS A 300 -0.76 15.94 -10.08
C CYS A 300 -0.25 17.02 -9.11
N ARG A 301 -1.08 18.01 -8.79
CA ARG A 301 -0.73 19.11 -7.88
C ARG A 301 -0.27 18.68 -6.48
N TYR A 302 -0.73 17.50 -6.02
CA TYR A 302 -0.36 16.95 -4.71
C TYR A 302 1.07 16.41 -4.68
N PHE A 303 1.65 16.16 -5.86
CA PHE A 303 2.96 15.55 -6.04
C PHE A 303 3.90 16.47 -6.83
N ASN A 304 3.65 17.78 -6.78
CA ASN A 304 4.61 18.75 -7.29
C ASN A 304 5.91 18.55 -6.51
N GLU A 305 7.03 18.41 -7.22
CA GLU A 305 8.37 18.22 -6.64
C GLU A 305 8.61 16.87 -5.93
N THR A 306 7.57 16.09 -5.63
CA THR A 306 7.73 14.75 -5.04
C THR A 306 8.56 13.85 -5.98
N PRO A 307 9.68 13.26 -5.51
CA PRO A 307 10.47 12.35 -6.32
C PRO A 307 9.65 11.11 -6.70
N ILE A 308 9.84 10.65 -7.94
CA ILE A 308 9.14 9.48 -8.47
C ILE A 308 10.16 8.44 -8.93
N ILE A 309 10.02 7.23 -8.42
CA ILE A 309 10.75 6.07 -8.92
C ILE A 309 9.80 5.26 -9.79
N ILE A 310 10.19 5.00 -11.03
CA ILE A 310 9.43 4.15 -11.93
C ILE A 310 10.01 2.74 -11.89
N PHE A 311 9.22 1.80 -11.39
CA PHE A 311 9.52 0.39 -11.47
C PHE A 311 8.94 -0.19 -12.75
N PHE A 312 9.81 -0.44 -13.71
CA PHE A 312 9.53 -1.20 -14.92
C PHE A 312 9.61 -2.69 -14.58
N ASN A 313 8.50 -3.21 -14.05
CA ASN A 313 8.38 -4.53 -13.48
C ASN A 313 8.11 -5.61 -14.54
N LYS A 314 8.29 -6.87 -14.15
CA LYS A 314 8.15 -8.06 -15.01
C LYS A 314 9.14 -8.03 -16.18
N GLU A 315 10.37 -7.57 -15.91
CA GLU A 315 11.47 -7.57 -16.89
C GLU A 315 11.73 -8.98 -17.43
N ASP A 316 11.73 -9.99 -16.57
CA ASP A 316 11.85 -11.41 -16.92
C ASP A 316 10.84 -11.85 -17.99
N LEU A 317 9.56 -11.52 -17.80
CA LEU A 317 8.51 -11.86 -18.75
C LEU A 317 8.60 -11.04 -20.03
N PHE A 318 9.02 -9.78 -19.93
CA PHE A 318 9.20 -8.89 -21.08
C PHE A 318 10.33 -9.38 -21.99
N GLU A 319 11.48 -9.78 -21.43
CA GLU A 319 12.63 -10.25 -22.19
C GLU A 319 12.30 -11.48 -23.04
N GLU A 320 11.48 -12.40 -22.54
CA GLU A 320 11.03 -13.56 -23.31
C GLU A 320 9.95 -13.19 -24.34
N LYS A 321 9.05 -12.26 -23.99
CA LYS A 321 7.92 -11.89 -24.85
C LYS A 321 8.36 -11.06 -26.06
N ILE A 322 9.28 -10.11 -25.88
CA ILE A 322 9.73 -9.20 -26.97
C ILE A 322 10.43 -9.96 -28.10
N LYS A 323 11.08 -11.09 -27.80
CA LYS A 323 11.66 -12.01 -28.80
C LYS A 323 10.60 -12.60 -29.74
N LYS A 324 9.36 -12.73 -29.27
CA LYS A 324 8.23 -13.32 -30.00
C LYS A 324 7.36 -12.26 -30.67
N VAL A 325 6.95 -11.24 -29.92
CA VAL A 325 6.01 -10.20 -30.36
C VAL A 325 6.69 -8.83 -30.34
N ASP A 326 6.78 -8.18 -31.50
CA ASP A 326 7.40 -6.85 -31.63
C ASP A 326 6.57 -5.78 -30.91
N LEU A 327 7.23 -4.79 -30.29
CA LEU A 327 6.60 -3.68 -29.58
C LEU A 327 5.72 -2.80 -30.52
N LYS A 328 5.92 -2.89 -31.84
CA LYS A 328 5.07 -2.23 -32.85
C LYS A 328 3.58 -2.50 -32.70
N CYS A 329 3.18 -3.63 -32.09
CA CYS A 329 1.77 -3.92 -31.86
C CYS A 329 1.09 -2.91 -30.91
N ALA A 330 1.87 -2.29 -30.03
CA ALA A 330 1.42 -1.23 -29.15
C ALA A 330 1.80 0.15 -29.68
N PHE A 331 3.03 0.31 -30.18
CA PHE A 331 3.60 1.58 -30.58
C PHE A 331 3.99 1.52 -32.06
N PRO A 332 3.09 1.85 -33.01
CA PRO A 332 3.37 1.76 -34.44
C PRO A 332 4.61 2.52 -34.89
N GLU A 333 4.97 3.60 -34.18
CA GLU A 333 6.14 4.45 -34.40
C GLU A 333 7.47 3.81 -33.96
N TYR A 334 7.45 2.72 -33.19
CA TYR A 334 8.65 2.05 -32.71
C TYR A 334 9.38 1.33 -33.86
N THR A 335 10.69 1.57 -33.99
CA THR A 335 11.52 1.02 -35.07
C THR A 335 12.66 0.11 -34.59
N GLY A 336 12.79 -0.10 -33.27
CA GLY A 336 13.91 -0.84 -32.68
C GLY A 336 13.85 -2.37 -32.81
N GLY A 337 12.79 -2.91 -33.43
CA GLY A 337 12.58 -4.35 -33.63
C GLY A 337 12.42 -5.14 -32.33
N LYS A 338 12.65 -6.45 -32.38
CA LYS A 338 12.51 -7.38 -31.23
C LYS A 338 13.66 -7.32 -30.20
N SER A 339 14.42 -6.22 -30.17
CA SER A 339 15.52 -6.03 -29.20
C SER A 339 14.96 -5.59 -27.86
N SER A 340 15.15 -6.39 -26.80
CA SER A 340 14.73 -6.06 -25.43
C SER A 340 15.29 -4.71 -24.98
N LYS A 341 16.58 -4.45 -25.25
CA LYS A 341 17.24 -3.18 -24.90
C LYS A 341 16.59 -1.98 -25.59
N ASN A 342 16.38 -2.05 -26.91
CA ASN A 342 15.81 -0.92 -27.65
C ASN A 342 14.34 -0.68 -27.27
N ALA A 343 13.58 -1.76 -27.05
CA ALA A 343 12.19 -1.70 -26.64
C ALA A 343 12.05 -1.11 -25.23
N TYR A 344 12.91 -1.52 -24.29
CA TYR A 344 12.98 -0.94 -22.95
C TYR A 344 13.29 0.56 -23.00
N GLU A 345 14.36 0.98 -23.69
CA GLU A 345 14.72 2.40 -23.78
C GLU A 345 13.61 3.23 -24.44
N PHE A 346 12.91 2.66 -25.43
CA PHE A 346 11.73 3.30 -26.01
C PHE A 346 10.62 3.48 -24.97
N ILE A 347 10.20 2.40 -24.29
CA ILE A 347 9.13 2.47 -23.27
C ILE A 347 9.51 3.44 -22.15
N LYS A 348 10.74 3.35 -21.65
CA LYS A 348 11.28 4.25 -20.62
C LYS A 348 11.12 5.72 -21.03
N ARG A 349 11.55 6.06 -22.26
CA ARG A 349 11.40 7.41 -22.80
C ARG A 349 9.94 7.85 -22.91
N GLN A 350 9.02 6.96 -23.31
CA GLN A 350 7.58 7.29 -23.35
C GLN A 350 7.06 7.71 -21.97
N PHE A 351 7.53 7.09 -20.88
CA PHE A 351 7.17 7.50 -19.51
C PHE A 351 7.84 8.81 -19.11
N GLU A 352 9.14 8.97 -19.37
CA GLU A 352 9.88 10.20 -19.04
C GLU A 352 9.27 11.43 -19.73
N GLU A 353 8.85 11.30 -20.99
CA GLU A 353 8.20 12.38 -21.76
C GLU A 353 6.82 12.80 -21.21
N LYS A 354 6.20 12.00 -20.30
CA LYS A 354 4.93 12.36 -19.65
C LYS A 354 5.09 13.34 -18.49
N ASP A 355 6.27 13.40 -17.87
CA ASP A 355 6.51 14.33 -16.78
C ASP A 355 6.81 15.73 -17.32
N LYS A 356 5.89 16.67 -17.07
CA LYS A 356 6.03 18.07 -17.50
C LYS A 356 6.71 18.92 -16.42
N THR A 357 7.04 18.32 -15.27
CA THR A 357 7.66 18.99 -14.14
C THR A 357 9.14 19.24 -14.42
N LYS A 358 9.58 20.50 -14.35
CA LYS A 358 11.00 20.83 -14.53
C LYS A 358 11.78 20.47 -13.27
N GLY A 359 12.82 19.64 -13.42
CA GLY A 359 13.77 19.34 -12.34
C GLY A 359 13.32 18.27 -11.35
N ARG A 360 12.21 17.55 -11.60
CA ARG A 360 11.83 16.39 -10.77
C ARG A 360 12.91 15.32 -10.83
N HIS A 361 13.21 14.71 -9.68
CA HIS A 361 13.98 13.47 -9.62
C HIS A 361 13.11 12.28 -10.07
N LEU A 362 13.25 11.92 -11.36
CA LEU A 362 12.62 10.75 -11.95
C LEU A 362 13.64 9.61 -12.08
N ILE A 363 13.40 8.48 -11.42
CA ILE A 363 14.37 7.38 -11.33
C ILE A 363 13.80 6.10 -11.95
N PRO A 364 14.20 5.75 -13.18
CA PRO A 364 13.73 4.55 -13.85
C PRO A 364 14.55 3.32 -13.44
N GLU A 365 13.88 2.28 -12.92
CA GLU A 365 14.50 1.05 -12.46
C GLU A 365 13.83 -0.18 -13.07
N ARG A 366 14.65 -1.12 -13.53
CA ARG A 366 14.16 -2.41 -14.06
C ARG A 366 14.01 -3.39 -12.93
N THR A 367 12.82 -3.99 -12.85
CA THR A 367 12.45 -4.83 -11.71
C THR A 367 11.82 -6.15 -12.13
N THR A 368 12.10 -7.16 -11.32
CA THR A 368 11.37 -8.43 -11.28
C THR A 368 10.92 -8.61 -9.84
N ALA A 369 9.68 -8.22 -9.53
CA ALA A 369 9.17 -8.17 -8.15
C ALA A 369 9.17 -9.53 -7.43
N THR A 370 9.23 -10.64 -8.16
CA THR A 370 9.38 -12.00 -7.61
C THR A 370 10.82 -12.32 -7.22
N ASN A 371 11.82 -11.56 -7.67
CA ASN A 371 13.23 -11.72 -7.32
C ASN A 371 13.62 -10.80 -6.15
N THR A 372 13.83 -11.40 -4.99
CA THR A 372 14.14 -10.67 -3.75
C THR A 372 15.45 -9.88 -3.83
N GLU A 373 16.51 -10.40 -4.45
CA GLU A 373 17.79 -9.69 -4.59
C GLU A 373 17.67 -8.46 -5.51
N ASN A 374 16.92 -8.58 -6.60
CA ASN A 374 16.69 -7.45 -7.50
C ASN A 374 15.92 -6.33 -6.78
N VAL A 375 14.85 -6.67 -6.04
CA VAL A 375 14.09 -5.67 -5.26
C VAL A 375 14.95 -5.05 -4.16
N GLU A 376 15.79 -5.83 -3.49
CA GLU A 376 16.71 -5.30 -2.47
C GLU A 376 17.72 -4.33 -3.07
N LYS A 377 18.35 -4.68 -4.20
CA LYS A 377 19.32 -3.81 -4.90
C LYS A 377 18.68 -2.51 -5.34
N VAL A 378 17.50 -2.60 -5.97
CA VAL A 378 16.77 -1.42 -6.43
C VAL A 378 16.37 -0.55 -5.24
N PHE A 379 15.80 -1.13 -4.19
CA PHE A 379 15.44 -0.37 -3.00
C PHE A 379 16.66 0.27 -2.32
N ASN A 380 17.81 -0.41 -2.29
CA ASN A 380 19.06 0.15 -1.78
C ASN A 380 19.63 1.27 -2.65
N GLY A 381 19.50 1.18 -3.98
CA GLY A 381 19.87 2.26 -4.89
C GLY A 381 19.00 3.51 -4.66
N VAL A 382 17.70 3.30 -4.47
CA VAL A 382 16.75 4.39 -4.23
C VAL A 382 16.90 4.99 -2.82
N LYS A 383 17.31 4.20 -1.81
CA LYS A 383 17.62 4.70 -0.45
C LYS A 383 18.61 5.84 -0.44
N HIS A 384 19.57 5.86 -1.37
CA HIS A 384 20.54 6.95 -1.47
C HIS A 384 19.86 8.28 -1.76
N ILE A 385 18.81 8.26 -2.59
CA ILE A 385 18.05 9.45 -3.00
C ILE A 385 17.18 9.94 -1.84
N PHE A 386 16.46 9.01 -1.21
CA PHE A 386 15.66 9.31 0.00
C PHE A 386 16.49 9.87 1.16
N LEU A 387 17.70 9.33 1.37
CA LEU A 387 18.58 9.75 2.44
C LEU A 387 19.30 11.04 2.12
N MET A 388 19.64 11.33 0.86
CA MET A 388 20.27 12.61 0.51
C MET A 388 19.32 13.78 0.77
N ASP A 389 18.05 13.71 0.36
CA ASP A 389 17.11 14.80 0.62
C ASP A 389 16.82 14.97 2.12
N ALA A 390 16.67 13.86 2.85
CA ALA A 390 16.46 13.89 4.31
C ALA A 390 17.72 14.32 5.09
N LEU A 391 18.93 14.08 4.57
CA LEU A 391 20.18 14.53 5.18
C LEU A 391 20.50 15.98 4.80
N ASP A 392 20.16 16.42 3.58
CA ASP A 392 20.34 17.80 3.12
C ASP A 392 19.42 18.76 3.89
N GLU A 393 18.21 18.35 4.27
CA GLU A 393 17.33 19.11 5.19
C GLU A 393 17.83 19.12 6.66
N ILE A 394 18.65 18.15 7.07
CA ILE A 394 19.18 18.04 8.44
C ILE A 394 20.53 18.80 8.59
N PHE A 395 21.26 19.00 7.49
CA PHE A 395 22.57 19.65 7.46
C PHE A 395 22.58 21.06 6.83
N GLN A 396 21.41 21.63 6.52
CA GLN A 396 21.18 23.08 6.45
C GLN A 396 20.71 23.60 7.81
#